data_AF-A0A016VA77-F1
#
_entry.id   AF-A0A016VA77-F1
#
_cell.length_a   1.000
_cell.length_b   1.000
_cell.length_c   1.000
_cell.angle_alpha   90.00
_cell.angle_beta   90.00
_cell.angle_gamma   90.00
#
_symmetry.space_group_name_H-M   'P 1'
#
loop_
_entity.id
_entity.type
_entity.pdbx_description
1 polymer ?
#
loop_
_entity_poly.entity_id
_entity_poly.type
_entity_poly.pdbx_seq_one_letter_code
_entity_poly.pdbx_strand_id
1 'polypeptide(L)'
;MSPSLASTREELQKEVQAWNDRLERYRMKLNTKKTEYFECGDQTPGTTAIDSEELPKASAFKYLESRIATDSNTLTETECRANAA
;
A
#
# COMPACT_ATOMS: atom_id res chain seq x y z
N MET A 1 -8.08 -6.01 -7.86
CA MET A 1 -6.96 -6.31 -6.92
C MET A 1 -7.34 -5.71 -5.58
N SER A 2 -7.52 -6.54 -4.57
CA SER A 2 -7.75 -6.08 -3.19
C SER A 2 -6.44 -5.52 -2.62
N PRO A 3 -6.47 -4.44 -1.81
CA PRO A 3 -5.28 -3.95 -1.14
C PRO A 3 -4.75 -5.02 -0.17
N SER A 4 -3.43 -5.24 -0.15
CA SER A 4 -2.81 -6.03 0.92
C SER A 4 -2.46 -5.15 2.09
N LEU A 5 -2.71 -5.65 3.28
CA LEU A 5 -2.40 -4.99 4.54
C LEU A 5 -1.35 -5.85 5.24
N ALA A 6 -0.14 -5.33 5.33
CA ALA A 6 0.93 -5.94 6.12
C ALA A 6 1.00 -5.25 7.50
N SER A 7 1.41 -5.99 8.54
CA SER A 7 1.52 -5.44 9.89
C SER A 7 2.88 -4.78 10.14
N THR A 8 3.87 -5.11 9.29
CA THR A 8 5.23 -4.57 9.36
C THR A 8 5.74 -4.19 7.97
N ARG A 9 6.76 -3.31 7.92
CA ARG A 9 7.40 -2.92 6.66
C ARG A 9 8.15 -4.09 6.01
N GLU A 10 8.74 -4.96 6.81
CA GLU A 10 9.43 -6.16 6.35
C GLU A 10 8.47 -7.16 5.70
N GLU A 11 7.28 -7.34 6.27
CA GLU A 11 6.22 -8.14 5.65
C GLU A 11 5.75 -7.53 4.34
N LEU A 12 5.51 -6.21 4.32
CA LEU A 12 5.12 -5.50 3.09
C LEU A 12 6.15 -5.72 1.98
N GLN A 13 7.44 -5.56 2.29
CA GLN A 13 8.50 -5.75 1.30
C GLN A 13 8.52 -7.18 0.75
N LYS A 14 8.34 -8.19 1.61
CA LYS A 14 8.25 -9.60 1.18
C LYS A 14 7.03 -9.85 0.29
N GLU A 15 5.87 -9.31 0.65
CA GLU A 15 4.64 -9.46 -0.14
C GLU A 15 4.77 -8.82 -1.51
N VAL A 16 5.30 -7.60 -1.56
CA VAL A 16 5.47 -6.85 -2.80
C VAL A 16 6.49 -7.54 -3.71
N GLN A 17 7.57 -8.10 -3.17
CA GLN A 17 8.50 -8.93 -3.95
C GLN A 17 7.81 -10.18 -4.49
N ALA A 18 7.08 -10.91 -3.64
CA ALA A 18 6.35 -12.11 -4.06
C ALA A 18 5.31 -11.82 -5.16
N TRP A 19 4.72 -10.64 -5.16
CA TRP A 19 3.84 -10.18 -6.23
C TRP A 19 4.59 -9.91 -7.53
N ASN A 20 5.73 -9.24 -7.46
CA ASN A 20 6.57 -8.99 -8.61
C ASN A 20 7.02 -10.31 -9.26
N ASP A 21 7.55 -11.25 -8.47
CA ASP A 21 7.95 -12.60 -8.92
C ASP A 21 6.75 -13.36 -9.54
N ARG A 22 5.55 -13.19 -8.97
CA ARG A 22 4.32 -13.79 -9.51
C ARG A 22 3.93 -13.16 -10.85
N LEU A 23 4.07 -11.86 -11.02
CA LEU A 23 3.80 -11.15 -12.27
C LEU A 23 4.79 -11.55 -13.37
N GLU A 24 6.06 -11.78 -13.03
CA GLU A 24 7.08 -12.20 -14.00
C GLU A 24 6.72 -13.52 -14.69
N ARG A 25 6.05 -14.45 -13.99
CA ARG A 25 5.52 -15.69 -14.59
C ARG A 25 4.55 -15.44 -15.75
N TYR A 26 3.89 -14.29 -15.75
CA TYR A 26 2.99 -13.84 -16.82
C TYR A 26 3.65 -12.84 -17.77
N ARG A 27 4.98 -12.67 -17.70
CA ARG A 27 5.74 -11.63 -18.44
C ARG A 27 5.27 -10.21 -18.14
N MET A 28 4.74 -10.00 -16.94
CA MET A 28 4.34 -8.70 -16.41
C MET A 28 5.33 -8.25 -15.34
N LYS A 29 5.40 -6.95 -15.07
CA LYS A 29 6.20 -6.36 -13.99
C LYS A 29 5.37 -5.30 -13.27
N LEU A 30 5.62 -5.14 -11.98
CA LEU A 30 5.06 -4.04 -11.21
C LEU A 30 5.65 -2.70 -11.66
N ASN A 31 4.78 -1.69 -11.84
CA ASN A 31 5.23 -0.34 -12.18
C ASN A 31 5.62 0.40 -10.90
N THR A 32 6.89 0.31 -10.53
CA THR A 32 7.53 0.96 -9.39
C THR A 32 7.35 2.48 -9.37
N LYS A 33 7.26 3.12 -10.54
CA LYS A 33 6.99 4.58 -10.65
C LYS A 33 5.55 4.99 -10.32
N LYS A 34 4.60 4.05 -10.41
CA LYS A 34 3.17 4.28 -10.10
C LYS A 34 2.72 3.61 -8.81
N THR A 35 3.55 2.75 -8.25
CA THR A 35 3.23 2.01 -7.04
C THR A 35 3.82 2.77 -5.86
N GLU A 36 2.98 3.04 -4.87
CA GLU A 36 3.34 3.70 -3.63
C GLU A 36 3.00 2.76 -2.47
N TYR A 37 3.63 2.97 -1.32
CA TYR A 37 3.20 2.35 -0.08
C TYR A 37 2.67 3.39 0.91
N PHE A 38 1.73 2.98 1.75
CA PHE A 38 1.12 3.82 2.77
C PHE A 38 1.22 3.13 4.12
N GLU A 39 1.66 3.86 5.15
CA GLU A 39 1.71 3.37 6.52
C GLU A 39 0.59 4.04 7.33
N CYS A 40 -0.24 3.23 7.99
CA CYS A 40 -1.25 3.72 8.92
C CYS A 40 -0.64 3.81 10.33
N GLY A 41 -0.74 4.97 10.98
CA GLY A 41 -0.15 5.23 12.30
C GLY A 41 1.19 5.98 12.24
N ASP A 42 2.04 5.76 13.25
CA ASP A 42 3.31 6.46 13.39
C ASP A 42 4.20 6.25 12.17
N GLN A 43 4.49 7.34 11.47
CA GLN A 43 5.32 7.32 10.28
C GLN A 43 6.76 7.02 10.69
N THR A 44 7.18 5.78 10.50
CA THR A 44 8.57 5.42 10.79
C THR A 44 9.48 5.90 9.65
N PRO A 45 10.67 6.45 9.96
CA PRO A 45 11.65 6.79 8.93
C PRO A 45 12.11 5.54 8.18
N GLY A 46 12.43 5.70 6.89
CA GLY A 46 12.97 4.65 6.03
C GLY A 46 12.12 4.36 4.79
N THR A 47 12.63 3.44 3.99
CA THR A 47 12.22 3.22 2.60
C THR A 47 11.81 1.76 2.39
N THR A 48 10.81 1.52 1.55
CA THR A 48 10.49 0.20 1.00
C THR A 48 11.07 0.09 -0.40
N ALA A 49 11.67 -1.04 -0.78
CA ALA A 49 12.24 -1.24 -2.12
C ALA A 49 11.91 -2.61 -2.72
N ILE A 50 11.82 -2.68 -4.05
CA ILE A 50 11.62 -3.89 -4.85
C ILE A 50 12.73 -3.96 -5.89
N ASP A 51 13.42 -5.09 -6.02
CA ASP A 51 14.52 -5.25 -6.98
C ASP A 51 15.53 -4.07 -6.97
N SER A 52 15.78 -3.49 -5.79
CA SER A 52 16.61 -2.28 -5.58
C SER A 52 16.03 -0.95 -6.08
N GLU A 53 14.79 -0.92 -6.56
CA GLU A 53 14.05 0.31 -6.88
C GLU A 53 13.17 0.72 -5.68
N GLU A 54 13.37 1.94 -5.18
CA GLU A 54 12.63 2.50 -4.06
C GLU A 54 11.16 2.76 -4.43
N LEU A 55 10.26 2.30 -3.56
CA LEU A 55 8.84 2.65 -3.63
C LEU A 55 8.59 3.94 -2.86
N PRO A 56 7.98 4.96 -3.49
CA PRO A 56 7.60 6.18 -2.80
C PRO A 56 6.58 5.92 -1.68
N LYS A 57 6.77 6.63 -0.57
CA LYS A 57 5.81 6.66 0.54
C LYS A 57 4.70 7.67 0.24
N ALA A 58 3.46 7.24 0.23
CA ALA A 58 2.30 8.10 0.06
C ALA A 58 1.87 8.73 1.39
N SER A 59 1.41 9.98 1.34
CA SER A 59 0.76 10.67 2.47
C SER A 59 -0.74 10.38 2.57
N ALA A 60 -1.35 9.90 1.49
CA ALA A 60 -2.72 9.43 1.44
C ALA A 60 -2.86 8.33 0.39
N PHE A 61 -3.65 7.31 0.68
CA PHE A 61 -3.94 6.22 -0.25
C PHE A 61 -5.33 6.43 -0.88
N LYS A 62 -5.41 6.42 -2.21
CA LYS A 62 -6.69 6.50 -2.94
C LYS A 62 -6.95 5.20 -3.69
N TYR A 63 -8.13 4.63 -3.56
CA TYR A 63 -8.56 3.45 -4.29
C TYR A 63 -10.03 3.53 -4.67
N LEU A 64 -10.33 3.45 -5.98
CA LEU A 64 -11.69 3.46 -6.51
C LEU A 64 -12.58 4.54 -5.86
N GLU A 65 -12.10 5.78 -5.89
CA GLU A 65 -12.73 6.97 -5.32
C GLU A 65 -12.70 7.10 -3.78
N SER A 66 -12.42 6.03 -3.04
CA SER A 66 -12.16 6.10 -1.60
C SER A 66 -10.75 6.62 -1.28
N ARG A 67 -10.57 7.31 -0.15
CA ARG A 67 -9.30 7.89 0.29
C ARG A 67 -9.05 7.64 1.79
N ILE A 68 -7.82 7.25 2.11
CA ILE A 68 -7.31 7.06 3.48
C ILE A 68 -6.13 8.03 3.67
N ALA A 69 -6.08 8.76 4.79
CA ALA A 69 -5.00 9.68 5.14
C ALA A 69 -4.61 9.53 6.63
N THR A 70 -3.42 10.01 7.00
CA THR A 70 -2.86 9.91 8.36
C THR A 70 -3.23 11.06 9.30
N ASP A 71 -4.10 11.99 8.89
CA ASP A 71 -4.51 13.10 9.74
C ASP A 71 -5.28 12.62 10.98
N SER A 72 -4.95 13.22 12.13
CA SER A 72 -5.19 12.71 13.49
C SER A 72 -6.66 12.69 13.95
N ASN A 73 -7.62 12.65 13.02
CA ASN A 73 -9.04 12.65 13.36
C ASN A 73 -9.92 11.81 12.42
N THR A 74 -9.37 11.17 11.39
CA THR A 74 -10.22 10.53 10.37
C THR A 74 -9.63 9.24 9.83
N LEU A 75 -9.77 8.16 10.60
CA LEU A 75 -10.02 6.83 10.02
C LEU A 75 -11.45 6.79 9.41
N THR A 76 -11.88 7.83 8.68
CA THR A 76 -13.24 7.93 8.16
C THR A 76 -13.22 7.72 6.65
N GLU A 77 -13.35 6.46 6.25
CA GLU A 77 -14.22 6.10 5.12
C GLU A 77 -14.69 4.64 5.12
N THR A 78 -14.35 3.85 6.16
CA THR A 78 -14.81 2.45 6.27
C THR A 78 -15.99 2.26 7.24
N GLU A 79 -16.33 3.24 8.08
CA GLU A 79 -17.49 3.11 8.99
C GLU A 79 -18.84 3.46 8.35
N CYS A 80 -18.89 4.16 7.21
CA CYS A 80 -20.16 4.55 6.59
C CYS A 80 -20.84 3.45 5.77
N ARG A 81 -20.13 2.38 5.35
CA ARG A 81 -20.74 1.25 4.61
C ARG A 81 -21.07 0.05 5.48
N ALA A 82 -20.57 -0.04 6.71
CA ALA A 82 -20.95 -1.11 7.64
C ALA A 82 -22.36 -0.93 8.22
N ASN A 83 -22.89 0.31 8.21
CA ASN A 83 -24.21 0.66 8.77
C ASN A 83 -25.27 0.98 7.70
N ALA A 84 -24.99 0.67 6.43
CA ALA A 84 -25.93 0.84 5.32
C ALA A 84 -26.36 -0.53 4.75
N ALA A 85 -26.99 -1.34 5.61
CA ALA A 85 -27.72 -2.57 5.26
C ALA A 85 -29.05 -2.59 6.03
#